data_AF-A0A7X0GDT0-F1
#
_entry.id   AF-A0A7X0GDT0-F1
#
_cell.length_a   1.000
_cell.length_b   1.000
_cell.length_c   1.000
_cell.angle_alpha   90.00
_cell.angle_beta   90.00
_cell.angle_gamma   90.00
#
_symmetry.space_group_name_H-M   'P 1'
#
loop_
_entity.id
_entity.type
_entity.pdbx_description
1 polymer ?
#
loop_
_entity_poly.entity_id
_entity_poly.type
_entity_poly.pdbx_seq_one_letter_code
_entity_poly.pdbx_strand_id
1 'polypeptide(L)' 'MHLQHDWVALLGEVIQIRVDDRTVRTGRVDGVTPDGAILWIEGHGAEPRTMFERCEGFTAWIDYKWDTGGCR' A
#
# COMPACT_ATOMS: atom_id res chain seq x y z
N MET A 1 1.96 -6.73 9.86
CA MET A 1 2.26 -6.16 8.52
C MET A 1 3.27 -6.98 7.75
N HIS A 2 2.91 -7.33 6.52
CA HIS A 2 3.68 -8.17 5.60
C HIS A 2 4.06 -7.36 4.36
N LEU A 3 5.32 -7.48 3.92
CA LEU A 3 5.78 -6.90 2.65
C LEU A 3 5.03 -7.56 1.50
N GLN A 4 4.38 -6.76 0.66
CA GLN A 4 3.72 -7.24 -0.54
C GLN A 4 4.54 -6.89 -1.78
N HIS A 5 4.90 -7.94 -2.53
CA HIS A 5 5.60 -7.82 -3.80
C HIS A 5 4.65 -7.69 -4.99
N ASP A 6 3.39 -8.10 -4.88
CA ASP A 6 2.40 -7.88 -5.93
C ASP A 6 1.50 -6.70 -5.58
N TRP A 7 1.78 -5.55 -6.21
CA TRP A 7 1.02 -4.32 -5.96
C TRP A 7 -0.40 -4.40 -6.51
N VAL A 8 -0.65 -5.21 -7.55
CA VAL A 8 -1.99 -5.36 -8.14
C VAL A 8 -2.96 -5.95 -7.12
N ALA A 9 -2.48 -6.88 -6.29
CA ALA A 9 -3.23 -7.49 -5.20
C ALA A 9 -3.58 -6.54 -4.05
N LEU A 10 -3.02 -5.32 -4.03
CA LEU A 10 -3.27 -4.32 -2.98
C LEU A 10 -4.42 -3.38 -3.31
N LEU A 11 -4.98 -3.44 -4.52
CA LEU A 11 -6.06 -2.56 -4.94
C LEU A 11 -7.25 -2.66 -3.97
N GLY A 12 -7.64 -1.53 -3.37
CA GLY A 12 -8.73 -1.46 -2.41
C GLY A 12 -8.36 -1.83 -0.96
N GLU A 13 -7.13 -2.24 -0.68
CA GLU A 13 -6.64 -2.55 0.66
C GLU A 13 -6.00 -1.34 1.35
N VAL A 14 -5.93 -1.36 2.67
CA VAL A 14 -5.21 -0.34 3.46
C VAL A 14 -3.77 -0.80 3.66
N ILE A 15 -2.83 0.01 3.17
CA ILE A 15 -1.40 -0.33 3.18
C ILE A 15 -0.56 0.79 3.78
N GLN A 16 0.67 0.44 4.14
CA GLN A 16 1.74 1.38 4.43
C GLN A 16 2.76 1.39 3.29
N ILE A 17 3.09 2.58 2.82
CA ILE A 17 4.22 2.82 1.92
C ILE A 17 5.43 3.18 2.76
N ARG A 18 6.53 2.46 2.54
CA ARG A 18 7.82 2.70 3.22
C ARG A 18 8.94 2.92 2.22
N VAL A 19 9.89 3.78 2.58
CA VAL A 19 11.17 3.97 1.89
C VAL A 19 12.25 4.05 2.95
N ASP A 20 13.40 3.40 2.75
CA ASP A 20 14.51 3.38 3.71
C ASP A 20 14.07 3.09 5.16
N ASP A 21 13.23 2.07 5.34
CA ASP A 21 12.62 1.65 6.62
C ASP A 21 11.72 2.71 7.32
N ARG A 22 11.37 3.80 6.63
CA ARG A 22 10.48 4.85 7.15
C ARG A 22 9.11 4.79 6.48
N THR A 23 8.05 4.82 7.28
CA THR A 23 6.69 4.96 6.76
C THR A 23 6.47 6.35 6.22
N VAL A 24 6.22 6.44 4.91
CA VAL A 24 5.98 7.69 4.17
C VAL A 24 4.50 8.02 4.17
N ARG A 25 3.65 7.02 3.91
CA ARG A 25 2.20 7.20 3.85
C ARG A 25 1.47 5.93 4.27
N THR A 26 0.33 6.10 4.90
CA THR A 26 -0.63 5.02 5.18
C THR A 26 -1.97 5.41 4.57
N GLY A 27 -2.65 4.49 3.90
CA GLY A 27 -3.97 4.76 3.34
C GLY A 27 -4.47 3.62 2.47
N ARG A 28 -5.69 3.78 1.94
CA ARG A 28 -6.27 2.81 1.03
C ARG A 28 -5.73 3.00 -0.39
N VAL A 29 -5.46 1.90 -1.08
CA VAL A 29 -5.08 1.93 -2.48
C VAL A 29 -6.31 2.21 -3.34
N ASP A 30 -6.29 3.34 -4.04
CA ASP A 30 -7.36 3.79 -4.95
C ASP A 30 -7.19 3.21 -6.36
N GLY A 31 -5.94 3.01 -6.79
CA GLY A 31 -5.62 2.50 -8.13
C GLY A 31 -4.24 1.88 -8.19
N VAL A 32 -4.04 0.95 -9.13
CA VAL A 32 -2.75 0.34 -9.45
C VAL A 32 -2.68 0.13 -10.96
N THR A 33 -1.51 0.31 -11.56
CA THR A 33 -1.29 -0.04 -12.97
C THR A 33 -1.33 -1.56 -13.18
N PRO A 34 -1.71 -2.06 -14.37
CA PRO A 34 -1.77 -3.51 -14.63
C PRO A 34 -0.44 -4.24 -14.48
N ASP A 35 0.68 -3.53 -14.67
CA ASP A 35 2.05 -4.04 -14.50
C ASP A 35 2.54 -3.96 -13.05
N GLY A 36 1.74 -3.39 -12.12
CA GLY A 36 2.10 -3.23 -10.72
C GLY A 36 3.29 -2.29 -10.47
N ALA A 37 3.63 -1.44 -11.44
CA ALA A 37 4.74 -0.49 -11.33
C ALA A 37 4.36 0.76 -10.53
N ILE A 38 3.10 1.19 -10.62
CA ILE A 38 2.62 2.42 -10.01
C ILE A 38 1.34 2.12 -9.21
N LEU A 39 1.27 2.64 -7.99
CA LEU A 39 0.05 2.63 -7.18
C LEU A 39 -0.32 4.04 -6.77
N TRP A 40 -1.60 4.23 -6.45
CA TRP A 40 -2.09 5.45 -5.85
C TRP A 40 -2.78 5.18 -4.53
N ILE A 41 -2.46 6.00 -3.53
CA ILE A 41 -3.16 6.05 -2.24
C ILE A 41 -4.22 7.14 -2.30
N GLU A 42 -5.43 6.84 -1.82
CA GLU A 42 -6.54 7.77 -1.74
C GLU A 42 -6.18 9.04 -0.95
N GLY A 43 -6.79 10.16 -1.31
CA GLY A 43 -6.67 11.39 -0.53
C GLY A 43 -7.35 11.27 0.83
N HIS A 44 -6.76 11.86 1.87
CA HIS A 44 -7.36 11.89 3.21
C HIS A 44 -7.46 13.34 3.71
N GLY A 45 -8.68 13.86 3.79
CA GLY A 45 -8.94 15.24 4.19
C GLY A 45 -8.32 16.25 3.22
N ALA A 46 -7.37 17.04 3.69
CA ALA A 46 -6.64 18.02 2.88
C ALA A 46 -5.50 17.40 2.04
N GLU A 47 -5.14 16.15 2.31
CA GLU A 47 -4.09 15.46 1.56
C GLU A 47 -4.66 14.90 0.25
N PRO A 48 -4.13 15.31 -0.91
CA PRO A 48 -4.59 14.76 -2.18
C PRO A 48 -4.19 13.29 -2.33
N ARG A 49 -4.77 12.64 -3.34
CA ARG A 49 -4.32 11.33 -3.82
C ARG A 49 -2.84 11.44 -4.21
N THR A 50 -2.00 10.51 -3.73
CA THR A 50 -0.56 10.47 -4.08
C THR A 50 -0.24 9.20 -4.86
N MET A 51 0.58 9.39 -5.88
CA MET A 51 1.15 8.33 -6.69
C MET A 51 2.49 7.88 -6.10
N PHE A 52 2.75 6.57 -6.12
CA PHE A 52 4.03 5.99 -5.74
C PHE A 52 4.49 5.02 -6.81
N GLU A 53 5.78 5.09 -7.16
CA GLU A 53 6.39 4.22 -8.17
C GLU A 53 7.32 3.21 -7.52
N ARG A 54 7.20 1.94 -7.91
CA ARG A 54 8.01 0.86 -7.33
C ARG A 54 9.50 1.04 -7.59
N CYS A 55 9.85 1.57 -8.76
CA CYS A 55 11.23 1.80 -9.18
C CYS A 55 11.95 2.87 -8.35
N GLU A 56 11.22 3.73 -7.65
CA GLU A 56 11.82 4.74 -6.75
C GLU A 56 12.25 4.15 -5.40
N GLY A 57 12.06 2.85 -5.18
CA GLY A 57 12.46 2.17 -3.94
C GLY A 57 11.35 2.11 -2.89
N PHE A 58 10.13 2.52 -3.22
CA PHE A 58 8.98 2.37 -2.34
C PHE A 58 8.60 0.91 -2.16
N THR A 59 8.27 0.53 -0.93
CA THR A 59 7.77 -0.80 -0.56
C THR A 59 6.40 -0.69 0.05
N ALA A 60 5.52 -1.63 -0.30
CA ALA A 60 4.14 -1.67 0.16
C ALA A 60 3.96 -2.77 1.21
N TRP A 61 3.37 -2.41 2.35
CA TRP A 61 3.17 -3.29 3.49
C TRP A 61 1.69 -3.36 3.83
N ILE A 62 1.14 -4.57 3.90
CA ILE A 62 -0.28 -4.79 4.19
C ILE A 62 -0.43 -5.51 5.54
N ASP A 63 -1.48 -5.17 6.27
CA ASP A 63 -1.90 -5.94 7.43
C ASP A 63 -3.10 -6.81 7.04
N TYR A 64 -2.89 -8.12 6.97
CA TYR A 64 -3.96 -9.03 6.55
C TYR A 64 -4.95 -9.22 7.69
N LYS A 65 -6.24 -9.06 7.39
CA LYS A 65 -7.33 -9.26 8.36
C LYS A 65 -7.35 -10.66 8.99
N TRP A 66 -6.80 -11.69 8.33
CA TRP A 66 -6.71 -13.05 8.86
C TRP A 66 -5.67 -13.20 9.99
N ASP A 67 -4.73 -12.28 10.13
CA ASP A 67 -3.76 -12.27 11.24
C ASP A 67 -4.44 -11.93 12.58
N THR A 68 -5.52 -11.13 12.54
CA THR A 68 -6.39 -10.82 13.68
C THR A 68 -7.41 -11.90 14.04
N GLY A 69 -7.45 -13.00 13.29
CA GLY A 69 -8.45 -14.08 13.42
C GLY A 69 -7.85 -15.37 13.97
N GLY A 70 -7.16 -15.31 15.12
CA GLY A 70 -6.85 -16.51 15.88
C GLY A 70 -8.13 -17.31 16.15
N CYS A 71 -8.16 -18.56 15.70
CA CYS A 71 -9.26 -19.48 15.95
C CYS A 71 -9.61 -19.54 17.44
N ARG A 72 -10.89 -19.45 17.77
CA ARG A 72 -11.46 -19.95 19.02
C ARG A 72 -12.56 -20.93 18.71
#